data_AF-A0AAE7JQ44-F1
#
_entry.id   AF-A0AAE7JQ44-F1
#
_cell.length_a   1.000
_cell.length_b   1.000
_cell.length_c   1.000
_cell.angle_alpha   90.00
_cell.angle_beta   90.00
_cell.angle_gamma   90.00
#
_symmetry.space_group_name_H-M   'P 1'
#
loop_
_entity.id
_entity.type
_entity.pdbx_description
1 polymer ?
#
loop_
_entity_poly.entity_id
_entity_poly.type
_entity_poly.pdbx_seq_one_letter_code
_entity_poly.pdbx_strand_id
1 'polypeptide(L)'
;MQKLSVADAASKLGISKEAIYNRIRRKTMRSFEENGTKYVILDEKQTPIKNNTQRTSSDFIEYLKSEIEYLKLKNRALQDDKEKLFREKEELLISTKDEIKGIYKERDEKLKYFLTLLEKPFLSKEPIDVEVSTQAIELKKELINGSKNENKKSQSDKKNKKEEIWLSLRDFLDSQNMKKKERKELKKYLVDNAYENENIKIEAGMLYINSNFDIKSI
;
A
#
# COMPACT_ATOMS: atom_id res chain seq x y z
N MET A 1 -28.00 -44.01 17.47
CA MET A 1 -26.75 -43.61 18.14
C MET A 1 -25.60 -44.29 17.40
N GLN A 2 -24.78 -43.56 16.64
CA GLN A 2 -23.62 -44.14 15.97
C GLN A 2 -22.37 -43.87 16.81
N LYS A 3 -21.68 -44.93 17.24
CA LYS A 3 -20.34 -44.83 17.83
C LYS A 3 -19.34 -44.77 16.66
N LEU A 4 -18.53 -43.72 16.60
CA LEU A 4 -17.45 -43.57 15.61
C LEU A 4 -16.13 -43.26 16.32
N SER A 5 -14.99 -43.66 15.76
CA SER A 5 -13.70 -43.15 16.23
C SER A 5 -13.63 -41.63 16.00
N VAL A 6 -12.78 -40.92 16.76
CA VAL A 6 -12.52 -39.48 16.49
C VAL A 6 -12.10 -39.25 15.03
N ALA A 7 -11.39 -40.19 14.42
CA ALA A 7 -11.00 -40.12 13.01
C ALA A 7 -12.21 -40.22 12.05
N ASP A 8 -13.09 -41.20 12.25
CA ASP A 8 -14.23 -41.43 11.36
C ASP A 8 -15.30 -40.34 11.55
N ALA A 9 -15.46 -39.87 12.79
CA ALA A 9 -16.31 -38.73 13.12
C ALA A 9 -15.80 -37.43 12.46
N ALA A 10 -14.48 -37.24 12.37
CA ALA A 10 -13.87 -36.09 11.68
C ALA A 10 -14.21 -36.11 10.18
N SER A 11 -14.04 -37.27 9.54
CA SER A 11 -14.40 -37.49 8.13
C SER A 11 -15.90 -37.32 7.88
N LYS A 12 -16.79 -37.90 8.72
CA LYS A 12 -18.26 -37.80 8.54
C LYS A 12 -18.78 -36.36 8.72
N LEU A 13 -18.12 -35.54 9.53
CA LEU A 13 -18.52 -34.15 9.81
C LEU A 13 -17.76 -33.09 9.00
N GLY A 14 -16.75 -33.47 8.20
CA GLY A 14 -15.94 -32.51 7.42
C GLY A 14 -15.10 -31.56 8.29
N ILE A 15 -14.71 -31.96 9.50
CA ILE A 15 -13.93 -31.15 10.45
C ILE A 15 -12.66 -31.86 10.89
N SER A 16 -11.68 -31.12 11.41
CA SER A 16 -10.43 -31.74 11.89
C SER A 16 -10.63 -32.59 13.14
N LYS A 17 -9.75 -33.60 13.32
CA LYS A 17 -9.68 -34.41 14.56
C LYS A 17 -9.53 -33.51 15.79
N GLU A 18 -8.72 -32.46 15.65
CA GLU A 18 -8.51 -31.41 16.65
C GLU A 18 -9.80 -30.64 17.01
N ALA A 19 -10.66 -30.32 16.03
CA ALA A 19 -11.95 -29.67 16.28
C ALA A 19 -12.89 -30.58 17.09
N ILE A 20 -12.83 -31.90 16.88
CA ILE A 20 -13.58 -32.89 17.67
C ILE A 20 -13.04 -32.99 19.09
N TYR A 21 -11.72 -33.11 19.29
CA TYR A 21 -11.12 -33.06 20.63
C TYR A 21 -11.47 -31.76 21.37
N ASN A 22 -11.46 -30.61 20.69
CA ASN A 22 -11.87 -29.34 21.26
C ASN A 22 -13.35 -29.29 21.62
N ARG A 23 -14.25 -29.91 20.84
CA ARG A 23 -15.67 -30.05 21.20
C ARG A 23 -15.89 -30.97 22.39
N ILE A 24 -15.17 -32.10 22.46
CA ILE A 24 -15.19 -33.02 23.61
C ILE A 24 -14.69 -32.29 24.88
N ARG A 25 -13.56 -31.57 24.79
CA ARG A 25 -13.00 -30.75 25.88
C ARG A 25 -13.98 -29.67 26.36
N ARG A 26 -14.73 -29.06 25.44
CA ARG A 26 -15.78 -28.08 25.73
C ARG A 26 -17.12 -28.72 26.15
N LYS A 27 -17.19 -30.05 26.28
CA LYS A 27 -18.38 -30.84 26.62
C LYS A 27 -19.57 -30.64 25.65
N THR A 28 -19.34 -30.17 24.43
CA THR A 28 -20.38 -29.98 23.40
C THR A 28 -20.60 -31.22 22.52
N MET A 29 -19.77 -32.25 22.67
CA MET A 29 -19.94 -33.58 22.08
C MET A 29 -19.73 -34.63 23.17
N ARG A 30 -20.54 -35.69 23.17
CA ARG A 30 -20.39 -36.82 24.11
C ARG A 30 -19.33 -37.79 23.59
N SER A 31 -18.37 -38.15 24.43
CA SER A 31 -17.36 -39.16 24.14
C SER A 31 -17.38 -40.30 25.14
N PHE A 32 -17.08 -41.51 24.68
CA PHE A 32 -16.79 -42.69 25.49
C PHE A 32 -15.34 -43.10 25.26
N GLU A 33 -14.71 -43.77 26.21
CA GLU A 33 -13.33 -44.24 26.09
C GLU A 33 -13.31 -45.75 26.35
N GLU A 34 -12.89 -46.52 25.35
CA GLU A 34 -12.93 -47.97 25.35
C GLU A 34 -11.55 -48.46 24.89
N ASN A 35 -10.86 -49.23 25.73
CA ASN A 35 -9.51 -49.75 25.48
C ASN A 35 -8.50 -48.68 25.02
N GLY A 36 -8.47 -47.52 25.70
CA GLY A 36 -7.58 -46.40 25.39
C GLY A 36 -7.90 -45.65 24.09
N THR A 37 -8.94 -46.06 23.35
CA THR A 37 -9.41 -45.36 22.15
C THR A 37 -10.66 -44.55 22.48
N LYS A 38 -10.64 -43.27 22.12
CA LYS A 38 -11.74 -42.32 22.38
C LYS A 38 -12.74 -42.37 21.22
N TYR A 39 -13.99 -42.70 21.53
CA TYR A 39 -15.11 -42.79 20.59
C TYR A 39 -16.07 -41.63 20.80
N VAL A 40 -16.66 -41.15 19.72
CA VAL A 40 -17.63 -40.06 19.70
C VAL A 40 -19.02 -40.64 19.47
N ILE A 41 -19.98 -40.26 20.32
CA ILE A 41 -21.38 -40.65 20.16
C ILE A 41 -22.04 -39.60 19.27
N LEU A 42 -22.31 -39.98 18.03
CA LEU A 42 -23.04 -39.18 17.07
C LEU A 42 -24.50 -39.64 17.05
N ASP A 43 -25.35 -38.83 17.67
CA ASP A 43 -26.79 -38.91 17.47
C ASP A 43 -27.16 -38.03 16.28
N GLU A 44 -27.67 -38.65 15.22
CA GLU A 44 -28.05 -37.99 13.96
C GLU A 44 -29.23 -37.02 14.11
N LYS A 45 -29.78 -36.88 15.34
CA LYS A 45 -30.81 -35.92 15.73
C LYS A 45 -30.39 -34.99 16.88
N GLN A 46 -29.12 -34.95 17.28
CA GLN A 46 -28.65 -33.90 18.19
C GLN A 46 -28.43 -32.60 17.40
N THR A 47 -29.49 -31.79 17.31
CA THR A 47 -29.33 -30.33 17.25
C THR A 47 -28.34 -29.91 18.34
N PRO A 48 -27.44 -28.94 18.07
CA PRO A 48 -26.38 -28.61 19.01
C PRO A 48 -26.96 -28.28 20.38
N ILE A 49 -26.60 -29.08 21.40
CA ILE A 49 -26.94 -28.82 22.80
C ILE A 49 -26.11 -27.60 23.22
N LYS A 50 -26.60 -26.42 22.84
CA LYS A 50 -26.17 -25.14 23.39
C LYS A 50 -26.60 -25.16 24.86
N ASN A 51 -25.65 -24.94 25.77
CA ASN A 51 -25.99 -24.54 27.12
C ASN A 51 -26.81 -23.26 27.00
N ASN A 52 -28.10 -23.37 27.30
CA ASN A 52 -29.09 -22.44 26.81
C ASN A 52 -29.20 -21.24 27.74
N THR A 53 -28.24 -20.32 27.66
CA THR A 53 -28.55 -18.92 27.92
C THR A 53 -29.57 -18.54 26.84
N GLN A 54 -30.86 -18.55 27.22
CA GLN A 54 -31.96 -18.21 26.32
C GLN A 54 -31.94 -16.72 25.98
N ARG A 55 -30.97 -16.31 25.17
CA ARG A 55 -31.28 -15.32 24.14
C ARG A 55 -32.36 -15.95 23.28
N THR A 56 -33.48 -15.26 23.14
CA THR A 56 -34.63 -15.84 22.47
C THR A 56 -34.26 -16.14 21.02
N SER A 57 -35.01 -17.03 20.36
CA SER A 57 -34.85 -17.23 18.91
C SER A 57 -35.02 -15.90 18.14
N SER A 58 -35.76 -14.94 18.68
CA SER A 58 -35.87 -13.58 18.14
C SER A 58 -34.54 -12.84 18.17
N ASP A 59 -33.84 -12.77 19.31
CA ASP A 59 -32.58 -12.03 19.46
C ASP A 59 -31.49 -12.54 18.50
N PHE A 60 -31.47 -13.86 18.25
CA PHE A 60 -30.54 -14.45 17.29
C PHE A 60 -30.94 -14.14 15.83
N ILE A 61 -32.23 -14.13 15.51
CA ILE A 61 -32.74 -13.70 14.20
C ILE A 61 -32.46 -12.21 13.97
N GLU A 62 -32.58 -11.37 15.01
CA GLU A 62 -32.27 -9.94 14.96
C GLU A 62 -30.77 -9.69 14.75
N TYR A 63 -29.90 -10.41 15.46
CA TYR A 63 -28.46 -10.39 15.20
C TYR A 63 -28.11 -10.83 13.78
N LEU A 64 -28.75 -11.87 13.24
CA LEU A 64 -28.54 -12.29 11.86
C LEU A 64 -29.04 -11.23 10.85
N LYS A 65 -30.15 -10.53 11.14
CA LYS A 65 -30.65 -9.43 10.31
C LYS A 65 -29.68 -8.26 10.27
N SER A 66 -29.15 -7.83 11.42
CA SER A 66 -28.21 -6.71 11.49
C SER A 66 -26.84 -7.06 10.88
N GLU A 67 -26.37 -8.31 11.01
CA GLU A 67 -25.19 -8.79 10.30
C GLU A 67 -25.41 -8.80 8.77
N ILE A 68 -26.58 -9.24 8.29
CA ILE A 68 -26.93 -9.18 6.86
C ILE A 68 -26.99 -7.73 6.36
N GLU A 69 -27.53 -6.80 7.17
CA GLU A 69 -27.59 -5.38 6.84
C GLU A 69 -26.19 -4.74 6.78
N TYR A 70 -25.33 -5.02 7.77
CA TYR A 70 -23.92 -4.63 7.77
C TYR A 70 -23.18 -5.15 6.54
N LEU A 71 -23.35 -6.43 6.20
CA LEU A 71 -22.74 -7.04 5.01
C LEU A 71 -23.26 -6.44 3.70
N LYS A 72 -24.55 -6.07 3.61
CA LYS A 72 -25.11 -5.34 2.46
C LYS A 72 -24.51 -3.95 2.32
N LEU A 73 -24.42 -3.19 3.42
CA LEU A 73 -23.85 -1.85 3.44
C LEU A 73 -22.36 -1.87 3.07
N LYS A 74 -21.61 -2.85 3.58
CA LYS A 74 -20.20 -3.09 3.21
C LYS A 74 -20.02 -3.46 1.74
N ASN A 75 -20.87 -4.34 1.19
CA ASN A 75 -20.84 -4.65 -0.24
C ASN A 75 -21.17 -3.44 -1.12
N ARG A 76 -22.12 -2.59 -0.70
CA ARG A 76 -22.43 -1.34 -1.39
C ARG A 76 -21.23 -0.39 -1.40
N ALA A 77 -20.61 -0.14 -0.25
CA ALA A 77 -19.42 0.70 -0.18
C ALA A 77 -18.27 0.18 -1.07
N LEU A 78 -18.02 -1.13 -1.06
CA LEU A 78 -17.01 -1.75 -1.94
C LEU A 78 -17.35 -1.62 -3.44
N GLN A 79 -18.62 -1.65 -3.80
CA GLN A 79 -19.07 -1.43 -5.17
C GLN A 79 -18.96 0.05 -5.57
N ASP A 80 -19.31 0.98 -4.69
CA ASP A 80 -19.17 2.43 -4.90
C ASP A 80 -17.67 2.80 -5.07
N ASP A 81 -16.77 2.27 -4.24
CA ASP A 81 -15.33 2.49 -4.33
C ASP A 81 -14.71 1.85 -5.58
N LYS A 82 -15.19 0.67 -5.98
CA LYS A 82 -14.85 0.06 -7.27
C LYS A 82 -15.25 0.97 -8.43
N GLU A 83 -16.45 1.53 -8.43
CA GLU A 83 -16.91 2.44 -9.48
C GLU A 83 -16.10 3.74 -9.55
N LYS A 84 -15.69 4.30 -8.40
CA LYS A 84 -14.74 5.45 -8.37
C LYS A 84 -13.40 5.09 -9.01
N LEU A 85 -12.79 3.98 -8.60
CA LEU A 85 -11.51 3.52 -9.15
C LEU A 85 -11.57 3.25 -10.65
N PHE A 86 -12.72 2.77 -11.17
CA PHE A 86 -12.92 2.64 -12.62
C PHE A 86 -12.95 4.00 -13.34
N ARG A 87 -13.63 5.01 -12.77
CA ARG A 87 -13.69 6.37 -13.33
C ARG A 87 -12.32 7.06 -13.29
N GLU A 88 -11.63 7.02 -12.15
CA GLU A 88 -10.28 7.59 -11.99
C GLU A 88 -9.28 6.97 -12.97
N LYS A 89 -9.37 5.64 -13.17
CA LYS A 89 -8.54 4.93 -14.16
C LYS A 89 -8.88 5.37 -15.59
N GLU A 90 -10.15 5.53 -15.93
CA GLU A 90 -10.58 5.96 -17.26
C GLU A 90 -10.15 7.41 -17.55
N GLU A 91 -10.31 8.31 -16.57
CA GLU A 91 -9.83 9.70 -16.63
C GLU A 91 -8.31 9.77 -16.82
N LEU A 92 -7.53 8.98 -16.07
CA LEU A 92 -6.08 8.88 -16.24
C LEU A 92 -5.70 8.35 -17.62
N LEU A 93 -6.41 7.34 -18.14
CA LEU A 93 -6.18 6.81 -19.50
C LEU A 93 -6.51 7.82 -20.59
N ILE A 94 -7.52 8.68 -20.40
CA ILE A 94 -7.86 9.77 -21.32
C ILE A 94 -6.77 10.86 -21.23
N SER A 95 -6.43 11.31 -20.03
CA SER A 95 -5.41 12.33 -19.77
C SER A 95 -4.05 11.96 -20.37
N THR A 96 -3.55 10.75 -20.08
CA THR A 96 -2.28 10.25 -20.66
C THR A 96 -2.34 10.10 -22.18
N LYS A 97 -3.48 9.70 -22.75
CA LYS A 97 -3.67 9.63 -24.21
C LYS A 97 -3.62 11.02 -24.85
N ASP A 98 -4.25 12.02 -24.24
CA ASP A 98 -4.25 13.39 -24.75
C ASP A 98 -2.90 14.09 -24.54
N GLU A 99 -2.19 13.82 -23.44
CA GLU A 99 -0.79 14.22 -23.23
C GLU A 99 0.12 13.67 -24.33
N ILE A 100 0.09 12.35 -24.57
CA ILE A 100 0.87 11.68 -25.62
C ILE A 100 0.55 12.30 -27.00
N LYS A 101 -0.73 12.54 -27.29
CA LYS A 101 -1.18 13.18 -28.54
C LYS A 101 -0.67 14.62 -28.67
N GLY A 102 -0.65 15.39 -27.59
CA GLY A 102 -0.06 16.73 -27.52
C GLY A 102 1.44 16.70 -27.83
N ILE A 103 2.19 15.80 -27.17
CA ILE A 103 3.62 15.62 -27.38
C ILE A 103 3.94 15.25 -28.84
N TYR A 104 3.16 14.37 -29.48
CA TYR A 104 3.35 14.05 -30.90
C TYR A 104 3.08 15.26 -31.80
N LYS A 105 1.99 16.01 -31.56
CA LYS A 105 1.68 17.24 -32.32
C LYS A 105 2.79 18.29 -32.20
N GLU A 106 3.33 18.51 -30.99
CA GLU A 106 4.47 19.40 -30.79
C GLU A 106 5.74 18.93 -31.51
N ARG A 107 6.01 17.62 -31.53
CA ARG A 107 7.16 17.05 -32.24
C ARG A 107 7.00 17.23 -33.75
N ASP A 108 5.82 17.01 -34.30
CA ASP A 108 5.53 17.22 -35.71
C ASP A 108 5.64 18.72 -36.10
N GLU A 109 5.19 19.63 -35.24
CA GLU A 109 5.36 21.08 -35.44
C GLU A 109 6.85 21.49 -35.39
N LYS A 110 7.63 20.94 -34.45
CA LYS A 110 9.09 21.14 -34.38
C LYS A 110 9.80 20.58 -35.62
N LEU A 111 9.44 19.37 -36.07
CA LEU A 111 9.98 18.76 -37.28
C LEU A 111 9.63 19.57 -38.53
N LYS A 112 8.39 20.02 -38.66
CA LYS A 112 7.95 20.89 -39.76
C LYS A 112 8.74 22.20 -39.79
N TYR A 113 9.00 22.80 -38.63
CA TYR A 113 9.86 23.98 -38.53
C TYR A 113 11.30 23.69 -38.98
N PHE A 114 11.92 22.60 -38.53
CA PHE A 114 13.27 22.22 -38.98
C PHE A 114 13.33 21.94 -40.50
N LEU A 115 12.30 21.30 -41.07
CA LEU A 115 12.20 21.06 -42.51
C LEU A 115 12.08 22.38 -43.29
N THR A 116 11.20 23.30 -42.90
CA THR A 116 11.07 24.60 -43.60
C THR A 116 12.33 25.47 -43.48
N LEU A 117 13.13 25.31 -42.42
CA LEU A 117 14.45 25.93 -42.30
C LEU A 117 15.48 25.35 -43.28
N LEU A 118 15.41 24.04 -43.58
CA LEU A 118 16.29 23.36 -44.55
C LEU A 118 15.83 23.56 -46.01
N GLU A 119 14.52 23.65 -46.23
CA GLU A 119 13.92 23.95 -47.54
C GLU A 119 14.16 25.41 -47.96
N LYS A 120 14.38 26.33 -47.01
CA LYS A 120 14.81 27.69 -47.32
C LYS A 120 16.22 27.63 -47.93
N PRO A 121 16.40 27.96 -49.23
CA PRO A 121 17.69 27.80 -49.87
C PRO A 121 18.73 28.73 -49.22
N PHE A 122 19.96 28.24 -49.06
CA PHE A 122 21.13 29.04 -48.65
C PHE A 122 21.57 30.10 -49.72
N LEU A 123 20.64 30.53 -50.58
CA LEU A 123 20.81 31.59 -51.58
C LEU A 123 20.48 32.95 -50.96
N SER A 124 21.32 33.38 -50.02
CA SER A 124 21.41 34.78 -49.59
C SER A 124 22.83 35.07 -49.12
N LYS A 125 23.79 35.03 -50.05
CA LYS A 125 25.13 35.61 -49.85
C LYS A 125 25.08 37.13 -50.08
N GLU A 126 24.23 37.81 -49.33
CA GLU A 126 24.29 39.26 -49.17
C GLU A 126 24.51 39.54 -47.67
N PRO A 127 25.35 40.52 -47.30
CA PRO A 127 25.59 40.86 -45.92
C PRO A 127 24.33 41.53 -45.36
N ILE A 128 23.49 40.72 -44.72
CA ILE A 128 22.35 41.23 -43.96
C ILE A 128 22.91 41.76 -42.63
N ASP A 129 23.22 43.05 -42.62
CA ASP A 129 23.47 43.84 -41.42
C ASP A 129 22.19 43.91 -40.57
N VAL A 130 21.89 42.83 -39.85
CA VAL A 130 20.85 42.77 -38.83
C VAL A 130 21.45 42.14 -37.59
N GLU A 131 21.20 42.78 -36.46
CA GLU A 131 21.65 42.41 -35.12
C GLU A 131 21.02 41.08 -34.69
N VAL A 132 21.55 39.95 -35.17
CA VAL A 132 21.11 38.61 -34.77
C VAL A 132 21.56 38.35 -33.34
N SER A 133 20.65 38.69 -32.42
CA SER A 133 20.63 38.39 -31.01
C SER A 133 21.52 37.20 -30.60
N THR A 134 22.48 37.49 -29.71
CA THR A 134 23.41 36.53 -29.11
C THR A 134 22.73 35.41 -28.31
N GLN A 135 21.41 35.50 -28.07
CA GLN A 135 20.58 34.49 -27.40
C GLN A 135 20.64 33.09 -28.06
N ALA A 136 20.90 33.01 -29.37
CA ALA A 136 20.94 31.72 -30.09
C ALA A 136 22.11 30.81 -29.67
N ILE A 137 23.18 31.36 -29.10
CA ILE A 137 24.36 30.60 -28.65
C ILE A 137 24.16 30.08 -27.21
N GLU A 138 23.40 30.80 -26.39
CA GLU A 138 23.21 30.51 -24.97
C GLU A 138 22.34 29.24 -24.75
N LEU A 139 21.27 29.10 -25.54
CA LEU A 139 20.40 27.91 -25.56
C LEU A 139 21.13 26.59 -25.84
N LYS A 140 22.25 26.60 -26.57
CA LYS A 140 23.03 25.37 -26.85
C LYS A 140 23.77 24.85 -25.61
N LYS A 141 24.11 25.69 -24.63
CA LYS A 141 24.74 25.22 -23.39
C LYS A 141 23.74 24.50 -22.48
N GLU A 142 22.49 24.92 -22.45
CA GLU A 142 21.46 24.24 -21.64
C GLU A 142 21.04 22.89 -22.24
N LEU A 143 20.83 22.83 -23.56
CA LEU A 143 20.40 21.60 -24.26
C LEU A 143 21.42 20.45 -24.17
N ILE A 144 22.73 20.75 -24.17
CA ILE A 144 23.79 19.73 -24.05
C ILE A 144 23.85 19.15 -22.62
N ASN A 145 23.57 19.97 -21.61
CA ASN A 145 23.56 19.54 -20.21
C ASN A 145 22.28 18.75 -19.85
N GLY A 146 21.17 18.97 -20.55
CA GLY A 146 19.90 18.25 -20.33
C GLY A 146 19.86 16.78 -20.76
N SER A 147 20.84 16.28 -21.54
CA SER A 147 20.88 14.89 -22.05
C SER A 147 21.94 14.00 -21.40
N LYS A 148 22.63 14.49 -20.35
CA LYS A 148 23.54 13.68 -19.53
C LYS A 148 23.44 14.15 -18.08
N ASN A 149 22.51 13.55 -17.32
CA ASN A 149 22.60 13.33 -15.87
C ASN A 149 21.33 12.64 -15.34
N GLU A 150 21.25 11.32 -15.52
CA GLU A 150 20.97 10.54 -14.33
C GLU A 150 22.21 10.64 -13.42
N ASN A 151 22.00 10.95 -12.14
CA ASN A 151 23.00 11.07 -11.06
C ASN A 151 23.78 12.39 -10.89
N LYS A 152 23.53 13.01 -9.72
CA LYS A 152 24.44 13.83 -8.88
C LYS A 152 24.79 15.29 -9.27
N LYS A 153 24.11 16.19 -8.52
CA LYS A 153 24.61 17.37 -7.77
C LYS A 153 25.46 18.47 -8.45
N SER A 154 24.98 19.71 -8.36
CA SER A 154 25.62 20.89 -7.69
C SER A 154 24.64 22.09 -7.79
N GLN A 155 24.27 22.80 -6.71
CA GLN A 155 24.96 23.96 -6.10
C GLN A 155 25.35 25.07 -7.10
N SER A 156 25.13 26.37 -6.86
CA SER A 156 24.70 27.12 -5.65
C SER A 156 23.68 28.22 -6.05
N ASP A 157 22.94 28.94 -5.20
CA ASP A 157 23.23 29.51 -3.87
C ASP A 157 21.92 30.12 -3.25
N LYS A 158 21.76 30.63 -2.01
CA LYS A 158 22.67 30.83 -0.86
C LYS A 158 21.98 30.76 0.54
N LYS A 159 20.86 30.04 0.74
CA LYS A 159 20.18 29.93 2.07
C LYS A 159 19.86 28.49 2.50
N ASN A 160 20.83 27.90 3.22
CA ASN A 160 20.81 26.66 4.02
C ASN A 160 19.51 25.81 4.01
N LYS A 161 19.24 25.09 2.90
CA LYS A 161 18.36 23.92 2.93
C LYS A 161 19.22 22.66 3.02
N LYS A 162 19.32 22.08 4.21
CA LYS A 162 19.77 20.69 4.35
C LYS A 162 18.71 19.83 3.65
N GLU A 163 19.14 18.98 2.71
CA GLU A 163 18.24 18.07 1.99
C GLU A 163 17.52 17.17 3.03
N GLU A 164 16.20 17.29 3.16
CA GLU A 164 15.40 16.49 4.10
C GLU A 164 15.24 15.06 3.58
N ILE A 165 16.26 14.24 3.84
CA ILE A 165 16.25 12.83 3.46
C ILE A 165 15.44 12.08 4.52
N TRP A 166 14.23 11.66 4.15
CA TRP A 166 13.38 10.82 4.99
C TRP A 166 13.79 9.35 4.87
N LEU A 167 14.13 8.73 6.01
CA LEU A 167 14.55 7.33 6.11
C LEU A 167 13.46 6.50 6.79
N SER A 168 13.32 5.22 6.44
CA SER A 168 12.45 4.34 7.21
C SER A 168 13.02 4.12 8.62
N LEU A 169 12.16 3.83 9.60
CA LEU A 169 12.59 3.43 10.96
C LEU A 169 13.60 2.26 10.96
N ARG A 170 13.58 1.41 9.93
CA ARG A 170 14.55 0.32 9.80
C ARG A 170 15.92 0.86 9.40
N ASP A 171 15.98 1.60 8.31
CA ASP A 171 17.22 2.11 7.72
C ASP A 171 17.90 3.11 8.67
N PHE A 172 17.10 3.96 9.34
CA PHE A 172 17.59 4.88 10.37
C PHE A 172 18.22 4.13 11.55
N LEU A 173 17.59 3.06 12.07
CA LEU A 173 18.15 2.31 13.18
C LEU A 173 19.34 1.43 12.77
N ASP A 174 19.41 1.01 11.51
CA ASP A 174 20.52 0.22 10.98
C ASP A 174 21.74 1.13 10.65
N SER A 175 21.53 2.40 10.26
CA SER A 175 22.62 3.38 10.05
C SER A 175 23.33 3.81 11.33
N GLN A 176 22.69 3.66 12.50
CA GLN A 176 23.18 4.14 13.79
C GLN A 176 23.94 3.06 14.59
N ASN A 177 23.95 1.81 14.12
CA ASN A 177 24.73 0.68 14.67
C ASN A 177 24.61 0.48 16.22
N MET A 178 23.40 0.72 16.76
CA MET A 178 23.09 0.72 18.20
C MET A 178 22.87 -0.70 18.76
N LYS A 179 23.08 -0.89 20.08
CA LYS A 179 22.83 -2.18 20.75
C LYS A 179 21.33 -2.47 20.86
N LYS A 180 20.97 -3.75 21.00
CA LYS A 180 19.58 -4.24 21.06
C LYS A 180 18.72 -3.65 22.20
N LYS A 181 19.33 -3.04 23.24
CA LYS A 181 18.61 -2.35 24.34
C LYS A 181 18.26 -0.92 23.94
N GLU A 182 19.27 -0.13 23.58
CA GLU A 182 19.14 1.24 23.07
C GLU A 182 18.13 1.31 21.90
N ARG A 183 18.18 0.34 20.97
CA ARG A 183 17.21 0.22 19.85
C ARG A 183 15.75 0.01 20.29
N LYS A 184 15.49 -0.52 21.50
CA LYS A 184 14.13 -0.66 22.05
C LYS A 184 13.66 0.61 22.76
N GLU A 185 14.55 1.29 23.46
CA GLU A 185 14.27 2.56 24.13
C GLU A 185 13.96 3.64 23.10
N LEU A 186 14.80 3.79 22.06
CA LEU A 186 14.53 4.68 20.94
C LEU A 186 13.22 4.35 20.22
N LYS A 187 12.89 3.07 20.02
CA LYS A 187 11.60 2.69 19.40
C LYS A 187 10.38 3.09 20.22
N LYS A 188 10.46 3.10 21.55
CA LYS A 188 9.39 3.63 22.40
C LYS A 188 9.31 5.14 22.23
N TYR A 189 10.42 5.83 22.49
CA TYR A 189 10.51 7.29 22.37
C TYR A 189 10.04 7.82 21.00
N LEU A 190 10.42 7.17 19.91
CA LEU A 190 10.01 7.53 18.55
C LEU A 190 8.52 7.30 18.29
N VAL A 191 7.87 6.33 18.95
CA VAL A 191 6.42 6.10 18.86
C VAL A 191 5.66 7.07 19.76
N ASP A 192 6.15 7.30 20.98
CA ASP A 192 5.53 8.20 21.95
C ASP A 192 5.54 9.65 21.44
N ASN A 193 6.65 10.10 20.83
CA ASN A 193 6.80 11.45 20.27
C ASN A 193 6.46 11.54 18.77
N ALA A 194 5.86 10.51 18.16
CA ALA A 194 5.58 10.47 16.72
C ALA A 194 4.58 11.54 16.23
N TYR A 195 3.80 12.11 17.15
CA TYR A 195 2.80 13.15 16.89
C TYR A 195 3.26 14.55 17.28
N GLU A 196 4.35 14.67 18.05
CA GLU A 196 4.84 15.94 18.60
C GLU A 196 6.08 16.46 17.85
N ASN A 197 6.89 15.57 17.28
CA ASN A 197 8.11 15.94 16.57
C ASN A 197 7.91 16.05 15.06
N GLU A 198 8.10 17.24 14.50
CA GLU A 198 8.08 17.52 13.04
C GLU A 198 9.06 16.64 12.23
N ASN A 199 10.10 16.09 12.89
CA ASN A 199 11.11 15.21 12.28
C ASN A 199 10.68 13.73 12.17
N ILE A 200 9.48 13.37 12.67
CA ILE A 200 8.93 12.01 12.63
C ILE A 200 7.62 12.06 11.85
N LYS A 201 7.44 11.14 10.89
CA LYS A 201 6.25 11.07 10.05
C LYS A 201 5.68 9.65 10.03
N ILE A 202 4.37 9.53 10.18
CA ILE A 202 3.66 8.26 10.01
C ILE A 202 2.98 8.28 8.65
N GLU A 203 3.40 7.42 7.72
CA GLU A 203 2.72 7.20 6.44
C GLU A 203 2.39 5.71 6.28
N ALA A 204 1.15 5.41 5.88
CA ALA A 204 0.67 4.03 5.67
C ALA A 204 0.94 3.06 6.84
N GLY A 205 0.96 3.57 8.08
CA GLY A 205 1.26 2.78 9.29
C GLY A 205 2.75 2.50 9.54
N MET A 206 3.65 3.09 8.74
CA MET A 206 5.11 2.99 8.87
C MET A 206 5.69 4.31 9.41
N LEU A 207 6.66 4.22 10.32
CA LEU A 207 7.41 5.39 10.79
C LEU A 207 8.57 5.72 9.83
N TYR A 208 8.63 6.99 9.47
CA TYR A 208 9.74 7.63 8.77
C TYR A 208 10.37 8.70 9.67
N ILE A 209 11.69 8.84 9.58
CA ILE A 209 12.48 9.75 10.41
C ILE A 209 13.36 10.58 9.48
N ASN A 210 13.38 11.89 9.68
CA ASN A 210 14.24 12.79 8.94
C ASN A 210 15.72 12.53 9.31
N SER A 211 16.62 12.49 8.33
CA SER A 211 18.07 12.31 8.53
C SER A 211 18.71 13.36 9.44
N ASN A 212 18.05 14.50 9.66
CA ASN A 212 18.48 15.55 10.60
C ASN A 212 18.13 15.26 12.08
N PHE A 213 17.51 14.11 12.39
CA PHE A 213 17.16 13.73 13.76
C PHE A 213 18.38 13.24 14.54
N ASP A 214 19.03 14.15 15.27
CA ASP A 214 20.17 13.84 16.14
C ASP A 214 19.74 13.04 17.38
N ILE A 215 20.16 11.78 17.46
CA ILE A 215 19.87 10.90 18.61
C ILE A 215 20.52 11.41 19.92
N LYS A 216 21.54 12.27 19.82
CA LYS A 216 22.28 12.81 20.98
C LYS A 216 21.54 13.88 21.78
N SER A 217 20.35 14.30 21.34
CA SER A 217 19.48 15.22 22.10
C SER A 217 18.34 14.51 22.86
N ILE A 218 18.47 13.19 23.07
CA ILE A 218 17.59 12.33 23.87
C ILE A 218 18.40 11.74 25.02
#